data_AF-A0A948AUT6-F1
#
_entry.id   AF-A0A948AUT6-F1
#
_cell.length_a   1.000
_cell.length_b   1.000
_cell.length_c   1.000
_cell.angle_alpha   90.00
_cell.angle_beta   90.00
_cell.angle_gamma   90.00
#
_symmetry.space_group_name_H-M   'P 1'
#
loop_
_entity.id
_entity.type
_entity.pdbx_description
1 polymer ?
#
loop_
_entity_poly.entity_id
_entity_poly.type
_entity_poly.pdbx_seq_one_letter_code
_entity_poly.pdbx_strand_id
1 'polypeptide(L)' 'MQWSEVIADPTLRDLPYKIELNKWGIIEMSPASNWHALAQGKLAGLLRGYFQFGEVMVECSIQT' A
#
# COMPACT_ATOMS: atom_id res chain seq x y z
N MET A 1 0.05 -17.38 -4.76
CA MET A 1 0.92 -16.56 -5.63
C MET A 1 1.96 -15.86 -4.76
N GLN A 2 3.20 -15.83 -5.20
CA GLN A 2 4.32 -15.08 -4.64
C GLN A 2 4.48 -13.75 -5.37
N TRP A 3 5.12 -12.76 -4.74
CA TRP A 3 5.32 -11.44 -5.34
C TRP A 3 6.12 -11.50 -6.66
N SER A 4 7.07 -12.42 -6.78
CA SER A 4 7.83 -12.64 -8.02
C SER A 4 6.95 -13.07 -9.19
N GLU A 5 5.87 -13.80 -8.93
CA GLU A 5 4.91 -14.22 -9.96
C GLU A 5 4.06 -13.03 -10.43
N VAL A 6 3.71 -12.11 -9.52
CA VAL A 6 3.00 -10.85 -9.86
C VAL A 6 3.86 -9.99 -10.79
N ILE A 7 5.15 -9.81 -10.47
CA ILE A 7 6.07 -9.01 -11.29
C ILE A 7 6.26 -9.63 -12.69
N ALA A 8 6.28 -10.96 -12.77
CA ALA A 8 6.49 -11.69 -14.02
C ALA A 8 5.25 -11.69 -14.94
N ASP A 9 4.06 -11.41 -14.41
CA ASP A 9 2.81 -11.44 -15.17
C ASP A 9 2.60 -10.14 -15.98
N PRO A 10 2.71 -10.16 -17.32
CA PRO A 10 2.56 -8.95 -18.14
C PRO A 10 1.14 -8.38 -18.11
N THR A 11 0.12 -9.16 -17.73
CA THR A 11 -1.27 -8.70 -17.67
C THR A 11 -1.53 -7.79 -16.47
N LEU A 12 -0.66 -7.83 -15.45
CA LEU A 12 -0.78 -7.04 -14.23
C LEU A 12 0.02 -5.73 -14.28
N ARG A 13 0.80 -5.49 -15.34
CA ARG A 13 1.72 -4.34 -15.45
C ARG A 13 1.00 -3.00 -15.57
N ASP A 14 -0.04 -2.94 -16.41
CA ASP A 14 -0.67 -1.68 -16.84
C ASP A 14 -2.12 -1.58 -16.36
N LEU A 15 -2.36 -1.95 -15.10
CA LEU A 15 -3.69 -1.85 -14.49
C LEU A 15 -4.00 -0.41 -14.08
N PRO A 16 -5.24 0.09 -14.30
CA PRO A 16 -5.65 1.44 -13.92
C PRO A 16 -5.88 1.61 -12.40
N TYR A 17 -5.61 0.58 -11.60
CA TYR A 17 -5.87 0.54 -10.16
C TYR A 17 -4.66 0.00 -9.40
N LYS A 18 -4.57 0.31 -8.10
CA LYS A 18 -3.61 -0.30 -7.18
C LYS A 18 -3.99 -1.77 -6.99
N ILE A 19 -3.00 -2.65 -7.10
CA ILE A 19 -3.10 -4.06 -6.71
C ILE A 19 -2.19 -4.34 -5.51
N GLU A 20 -2.63 -5.25 -4.66
CA GLU A 20 -1.89 -5.73 -3.50
C GLU A 20 -1.92 -7.26 -3.49
N LEU A 21 -0.84 -7.90 -3.04
CA LEU A 21 -0.79 -9.35 -2.87
C LEU A 21 -0.85 -9.65 -1.38
N ASN A 22 -1.94 -10.28 -0.92
CA ASN A 22 -2.09 -10.61 0.48
C ASN A 22 -1.29 -11.87 0.87
N LYS A 23 -1.21 -12.15 2.17
CA LYS A 23 -0.47 -13.30 2.72
C LYS A 23 -0.99 -14.67 2.27
N TRP A 24 -2.19 -14.74 1.70
CA TRP A 24 -2.79 -15.95 1.16
C TRP A 24 -2.51 -16.12 -0.33
N GLY A 25 -1.75 -15.20 -0.92
CA GLY A 25 -1.40 -15.20 -2.33
C GLY A 25 -2.57 -14.81 -3.24
N ILE A 26 -3.50 -13.99 -2.74
CA ILE A 26 -4.64 -13.45 -3.47
C ILE A 26 -4.33 -12.01 -3.87
N ILE A 27 -4.60 -11.68 -5.13
CA ILE A 27 -4.54 -10.30 -5.63
C ILE A 27 -5.80 -9.56 -5.18
N GLU A 28 -5.61 -8.50 -4.42
CA GLU A 28 -6.66 -7.58 -4.01
C GLU A 28 -6.54 -6.29 -4.84
N MET A 29 -7.67 -5.79 -5.32
CA MET A 29 -7.74 -4.55 -6.08
C MET A 29 -8.62 -3.56 -5.33
N SER A 30 -7.99 -2.54 -4.77
CA SER A 30 -8.67 -1.47 -4.05
C SER A 30 -8.63 -0.19 -4.87
N PRO A 31 -9.75 0.48 -5.13
CA PRO A 31 -9.74 1.80 -5.74
C PRO A 31 -8.96 2.77 -4.85
N ALA A 32 -8.00 3.50 -5.43
CA ALA A 32 -7.40 4.64 -4.74
C ALA A 32 -8.51 5.67 -4.50
N SER A 33 -8.72 6.06 -3.25
CA SER A 33 -9.70 7.08 -2.90
C SER A 33 -9.06 8.23 -2.13
N ASN A 34 -9.46 9.46 -2.45
CA ASN A 34 -9.00 10.66 -1.74
C ASN A 34 -9.34 10.59 -0.25
N TRP A 35 -10.45 9.92 0.09
CA TRP A 35 -10.84 9.69 1.48
C TRP A 35 -9.82 8.83 2.22
N HIS A 36 -9.34 7.73 1.60
CA HIS A 36 -8.34 6.86 2.18
C HIS A 36 -7.02 7.61 2.41
N ALA A 37 -6.55 8.37 1.42
CA ALA A 37 -5.34 9.20 1.55
C ALA A 37 -5.47 10.23 2.68
N LEU A 38 -6.62 10.91 2.77
CA LEU A 38 -6.88 11.88 3.84
C LEU A 38 -6.91 11.20 5.22
N ALA A 39 -7.50 10.01 5.33
CA ALA A 39 -7.57 9.25 6.58
C ALA A 39 -6.17 8.83 7.05
N GLN A 40 -5.34 8.27 6.16
CA GLN A 40 -3.94 7.93 6.45
C GLN A 40 -3.16 9.15 6.95
N GLY A 41 -3.27 10.30 6.26
CA GLY A 41 -2.59 11.53 6.64
C GLY A 41 -3.01 12.06 8.02
N LYS A 42 -4.31 12.01 8.33
CA LYS A 42 -4.83 12.39 9.66
C LYS A 42 -4.28 11.49 10.75
N LEU A 43 -4.25 10.18 10.52
CA LEU A 43 -3.71 9.23 11.49
C LEU A 43 -2.21 9.45 11.73
N ALA A 44 -1.44 9.67 10.66
CA ALA A 44 -0.03 9.99 10.77
C ALA A 44 0.22 11.29 11.58
N GLY A 45 -0.60 12.31 11.34
CA GLY A 45 -0.57 13.56 12.11
C GLY A 45 -0.87 13.35 13.59
N LEU A 46 -1.89 12.54 13.92
CA LEU A 46 -2.22 12.20 15.31
C LEU A 46 -1.07 11.46 16.00
N LEU A 47 -0.49 10.46 15.34
CA LEU A 47 0.64 9.70 15.88
C LEU A 47 1.85 10.61 16.16
N ARG A 48 2.20 11.51 15.23
CA ARG A 48 3.25 12.51 15.45
C ARG A 48 2.95 13.47 16.60
N GLY A 49 1.67 13.74 16.88
CA GLY A 49 1.26 14.56 18.02
C GLY A 49 1.40 13.86 19.38
N TYR A 50 1.21 12.54 19.43
CA TYR A 50 1.25 11.75 20.67
C TYR A 50 2.65 11.25 21.06
N PHE A 51 3.54 11.02 20.10
CA PHE A 51 4.87 10.46 20.36
C PHE A 51 5.96 11.50 20.12
N GLN A 52 6.86 11.68 21.09
CA GLN A 52 8.00 12.61 20.99
C GLN A 52 9.11 12.13 20.04
N PHE A 53 9.15 10.83 19.74
CA PHE A 53 10.18 10.20 18.92
C PHE A 53 9.58 9.10 18.03
N GLY A 54 10.24 8.81 16.91
CA GLY A 54 9.85 7.79 15.94
C GLY A 54 9.32 8.38 14.63
N GLU A 55 9.19 7.52 13.62
CA GLU A 55 8.74 7.90 12.28
C GLU A 55 7.46 7.16 11.89
N VAL A 56 6.59 7.85 11.14
CA VAL A 56 5.38 7.24 10.55
C VAL A 56 5.60 7.06 9.06
N MET A 57 5.51 5.82 8.60
CA MET A 57 5.58 5.44 7.19
C MET A 57 4.22 4.87 6.77
N VAL A 58 3.55 5.55 5.85
CA VAL A 58 2.18 5.21 5.41
C VAL A 58 2.15 4.34 4.15
N GLU A 59 3.21 4.35 3.36
CA GLU A 59 3.39 3.47 2.20
C GLU A 59 4.88 3.08 2.14
N CYS A 60 5.18 1.78 2.17
CA CYS A 60 6.54 1.26 2.14
C CYS A 60 6.84 0.66 0.77
N SER A 61 7.90 1.15 0.11
CA SER A 61 8.41 0.45 -1.06
C SER A 61 9.03 -0.88 -0.65
N ILE A 62 8.84 -1.89 -1.49
CA ILE A 62 9.58 -3.13 -1.43
C ILE A 62 10.55 -3.17 -2.61
N GLN A 63 11.71 -3.78 -2.41
CA GLN A 63 12.62 -4.04 -3.52
C GLN A 63 12.06 -5.20 -4.35
N THR A 64 11.93 -4.96 -5.65
CA THR A 64 11.36 -5.89 -6.64
C THR A 64 12.38 -6.22 -7.70
#